data_AF-A0AA95NEF1-F1
#
_entry.id   AF-A0AA95NEF1-F1
#
_cell.length_a   1.000
_cell.length_b   1.000
_cell.length_c   1.000
_cell.angle_alpha   90.00
_cell.angle_beta   90.00
_cell.angle_gamma   90.00
#
_symmetry.space_group_name_H-M   'P 1'
#
loop_
_entity.id
_entity.type
_entity.pdbx_description
1 polymer ?
#
loop_
_entity_poly.entity_id
_entity_poly.type
_entity_poly.pdbx_seq_one_letter_code
_entity_poly.pdbx_strand_id
1 'polypeptide(L)'
;MNALLASFLNILALAGLALGAFGMLLVGASSDPGRDGGRALMCLMLSLPLAAGLLLSYGLGVARDGFGWVAPGSRGLQWLLVLAAALSAGLVLAGSAALRLEPQSQVPWALWPLRGWAFAVWAPLLVAGAALALWPAWRAGLPAWAWRLPLAALGSISLLAAAGLLVQALQLGAERDAARIEQRLQDDAERDRWVMAEVERAEVERDLVGLMNQTSRFESPAIRARALAKVASHSDLNRALDEMLRGGWRDYALTYLESNDAPDNRALMPAVQQALLGLAEDWRDSMRRTHTLQPDAFDAQLRRALAVAEKFDALGGDHLAAMRALRAALDEPRPGYSPPVRLNAVATLDRWLQQRRARP
;
A
#
# COMPACT_ATOMS: atom_id res chain seq x y z
N MET A 1 39.35 -21.96 -15.51
CA MET A 1 39.35 -21.36 -14.15
C MET A 1 40.52 -21.95 -13.38
N ASN A 2 41.49 -21.13 -12.94
CA ASN A 2 42.68 -21.63 -12.22
C ASN A 2 42.27 -22.35 -10.93
N ALA A 3 42.95 -23.46 -10.59
CA ALA A 3 42.65 -24.25 -9.39
C ALA A 3 42.68 -23.40 -8.11
N LEU A 4 43.59 -22.42 -8.05
CA LEU A 4 43.67 -21.42 -6.97
C LEU A 4 42.41 -20.56 -6.87
N LEU A 5 41.88 -20.07 -7.99
CA LEU A 5 40.66 -19.26 -8.03
C LEU A 5 39.44 -20.10 -7.62
N ALA A 6 39.38 -21.36 -8.05
CA ALA A 6 38.31 -22.29 -7.67
C ALA A 6 38.31 -22.59 -6.16
N SER A 7 39.48 -22.81 -5.57
CA SER A 7 39.64 -23.02 -4.13
C SER A 7 39.32 -21.76 -3.33
N PHE A 8 39.76 -20.59 -3.80
CA PHE A 8 39.45 -19.31 -3.17
C PHE A 8 37.94 -19.05 -3.11
N LEU A 9 37.21 -19.28 -4.21
CA LEU A 9 35.76 -19.14 -4.25
C LEU A 9 35.04 -20.09 -3.29
N ASN A 10 35.53 -21.33 -3.11
CA ASN A 10 34.95 -22.27 -2.15
C ASN A 10 35.11 -21.81 -0.72
N ILE A 11 36.31 -21.34 -0.37
CA ILE A 11 36.62 -20.83 0.96
C ILE A 11 35.75 -19.61 1.25
N LEU A 12 35.66 -18.67 0.31
CA LEU A 12 34.85 -17.46 0.47
C LEU A 12 33.37 -17.79 0.64
N ALA A 13 32.83 -18.70 -0.18
CA ALA A 13 31.44 -19.13 -0.09
C ALA A 13 31.12 -19.79 1.26
N LEU A 14 31.96 -20.76 1.67
CA LEU A 14 31.78 -21.46 2.94
C LEU A 14 31.95 -20.51 4.13
N ALA A 15 32.93 -19.60 4.10
CA ALA A 15 33.15 -18.63 5.16
C ALA A 15 31.94 -17.68 5.33
N GLY A 16 31.39 -17.18 4.22
CA GLY A 16 30.18 -16.35 4.25
C GLY A 16 28.98 -17.10 4.84
N LEU A 17 28.75 -18.34 4.42
CA LEU A 17 27.70 -19.19 4.98
C LEU A 17 27.93 -19.47 6.48
N ALA A 18 29.16 -19.83 6.87
CA ALA A 18 29.50 -20.14 8.24
C ALA A 18 29.32 -18.93 9.17
N LEU A 19 29.73 -17.74 8.73
CA LEU A 19 29.52 -16.50 9.50
C LEU A 19 28.02 -16.18 9.67
N GLY A 20 27.23 -16.28 8.60
CA GLY A 20 25.78 -16.07 8.67
C GLY A 20 25.07 -17.09 9.58
N ALA A 21 25.42 -18.38 9.42
CA ALA A 21 24.86 -19.46 10.23
C ALA A 21 25.29 -19.36 11.71
N PHE A 22 26.53 -18.97 11.98
CA PHE A 22 27.04 -18.75 13.33
C PHE A 22 26.38 -17.54 13.99
N GLY A 23 26.19 -16.44 13.25
CA GLY A 23 25.42 -15.28 13.74
C GLY A 23 23.99 -15.68 14.15
N MET A 24 23.30 -16.46 13.31
CA MET A 24 21.97 -16.99 13.63
C MET A 24 21.98 -17.91 14.86
N LEU A 25 23.02 -18.75 15.00
CA LEU A 25 23.20 -19.61 16.15
C LEU A 25 23.36 -18.80 17.44
N LEU A 26 24.18 -17.74 17.43
CA LEU A 26 24.39 -16.88 18.59
C LEU A 26 23.11 -16.15 19.01
N VAL A 27 22.37 -15.59 18.05
CA VAL A 27 21.07 -14.95 18.32
C VAL A 27 20.05 -15.99 18.80
N GLY A 28 20.04 -17.17 18.20
CA GLY A 28 19.19 -18.29 18.61
C GLY A 28 19.46 -18.74 20.05
N ALA A 29 20.73 -18.81 20.44
CA ALA A 29 21.21 -19.27 21.73
C ALA A 29 21.03 -18.23 22.85
N SER A 30 20.88 -16.94 22.51
CA SER A 30 20.67 -15.89 23.52
C SER A 30 19.39 -16.15 24.32
N SER A 31 19.48 -15.91 25.63
CA SER A 31 18.37 -16.00 26.59
C SER A 31 17.65 -14.67 26.79
N ASP A 32 18.14 -13.60 26.18
CA ASP A 32 17.50 -12.29 26.21
C ASP A 32 16.23 -12.36 25.32
N PRO A 33 15.03 -12.15 25.89
CA PRO A 33 13.81 -12.07 25.10
C PRO A 33 13.86 -10.91 24.10
N GLY A 34 14.72 -9.90 24.31
CA GLY A 34 14.76 -8.69 23.54
C GLY A 34 13.48 -7.91 23.78
N ARG A 35 13.44 -7.10 24.85
CA ARG A 35 12.41 -6.04 24.92
C ARG A 35 12.51 -5.24 23.62
N ASP A 36 11.38 -5.06 22.94
CA ASP A 36 11.22 -4.30 21.69
C ASP A 36 11.64 -4.99 20.38
N GLY A 37 11.63 -6.34 20.30
CA GLY A 37 11.72 -7.06 19.01
C GLY A 37 13.10 -7.05 18.36
N GLY A 38 14.14 -6.59 19.07
CA GLY A 38 15.52 -6.53 18.58
C GLY A 38 16.08 -7.88 18.11
N ARG A 39 15.64 -9.00 18.70
CA ARG A 39 15.99 -10.36 18.28
C ARG A 39 15.52 -10.66 16.86
N ALA A 40 14.25 -10.38 16.57
CA ALA A 40 13.67 -10.58 15.24
C ALA A 40 14.34 -9.67 14.20
N LEU A 41 14.61 -8.41 14.55
CA LEU A 41 15.33 -7.47 13.69
C LEU A 41 16.75 -7.97 13.37
N MET A 42 17.50 -8.44 14.37
CA MET A 42 18.84 -8.99 14.17
C MET A 42 18.82 -10.24 13.27
N CYS A 43 17.88 -11.15 13.47
CA CYS A 43 17.68 -12.29 12.57
C CYS A 43 17.34 -11.83 11.14
N LEU A 44 16.52 -10.79 10.98
CA LEU A 44 16.20 -10.24 9.67
C LEU A 44 17.45 -9.65 8.98
N MET A 45 18.27 -8.87 9.70
CA MET A 45 19.53 -8.35 9.16
C MET A 45 20.52 -9.45 8.78
N LEU A 46 20.60 -10.53 9.57
CA LEU A 46 21.48 -11.68 9.30
C LEU A 46 20.94 -12.61 8.20
N SER A 47 19.64 -12.54 7.88
CA SER A 47 19.01 -13.41 6.87
C SER A 47 19.52 -13.15 5.45
N LEU A 48 19.83 -11.89 5.12
CA LEU A 48 20.40 -11.50 3.83
C LEU A 48 21.79 -12.10 3.58
N PRO A 49 22.81 -11.89 4.45
CA PRO A 49 24.12 -12.52 4.27
C PRO A 49 24.03 -14.05 4.36
N LEU A 50 23.15 -14.60 5.20
CA LEU A 50 22.90 -16.05 5.24
C LEU A 50 22.36 -16.57 3.89
N ALA A 51 21.34 -15.93 3.32
CA ALA A 51 20.75 -16.32 2.05
C ALA A 51 21.78 -16.23 0.91
N ALA A 52 22.60 -15.17 0.88
CA ALA A 52 23.68 -15.04 -0.08
C ALA A 52 24.73 -16.17 0.08
N GLY A 53 25.14 -16.48 1.31
CA GLY A 53 26.06 -17.58 1.61
C GLY A 53 25.50 -18.96 1.22
N LEU A 54 24.21 -19.20 1.46
CA LEU A 54 23.51 -20.41 1.06
C LEU A 54 23.46 -20.56 -0.46
N LEU A 55 23.00 -19.54 -1.17
CA LEU A 55 22.92 -19.53 -2.63
C LEU A 55 24.28 -19.75 -3.27
N LEU A 56 25.31 -19.05 -2.79
CA LEU A 56 26.66 -19.16 -3.32
C LEU A 56 27.26 -20.55 -3.05
N SER A 57 27.18 -21.05 -1.81
CA SER A 57 27.79 -22.33 -1.43
C SER A 57 27.10 -23.53 -2.08
N TYR A 58 25.77 -23.59 -2.00
CA TYR A 58 25.00 -24.69 -2.56
C TYR A 58 24.95 -24.60 -4.09
N GLY A 59 24.90 -23.39 -4.67
CA GLY A 59 24.99 -23.19 -6.11
C GLY A 59 26.33 -23.65 -6.68
N LEU A 60 27.45 -23.28 -6.05
CA LEU A 60 28.77 -23.81 -6.42
C LEU A 60 28.86 -25.32 -6.23
N GLY A 61 28.20 -25.87 -5.21
CA GLY A 61 28.05 -27.31 -5.01
C GLY A 61 27.34 -28.00 -6.18
N VAL A 62 26.21 -27.46 -6.66
CA VAL A 62 25.51 -27.99 -7.84
C VAL A 62 26.37 -27.88 -9.10
N ALA A 63 27.00 -26.72 -9.32
CA ALA A 63 27.86 -26.48 -10.48
C ALA A 63 29.05 -27.45 -10.59
N ARG A 64 29.50 -28.00 -9.45
CA ARG A 64 30.61 -28.97 -9.36
C ARG A 64 30.16 -30.41 -9.11
N ASP A 65 28.89 -30.71 -9.39
CA ASP A 65 28.33 -32.06 -9.24
C ASP A 65 28.38 -32.60 -7.78
N GLY A 66 28.41 -31.70 -6.81
CA GLY A 66 28.28 -31.99 -5.38
C GLY A 66 26.94 -32.64 -5.06
N PHE A 67 25.89 -32.32 -5.82
CA PHE A 67 24.52 -32.79 -5.63
C PHE A 67 24.02 -33.70 -6.75
N GLY A 68 24.89 -34.35 -7.53
CA GLY A 68 24.51 -35.19 -8.68
C GLY A 68 23.48 -36.32 -8.39
N TRP A 69 23.25 -36.60 -7.11
CA TRP A 69 22.27 -37.56 -6.61
C TRP A 69 20.84 -36.98 -6.44
N VAL A 70 20.68 -35.65 -6.51
CA VAL A 70 19.37 -34.98 -6.46
C VAL A 70 18.85 -34.80 -7.88
N ALA A 71 17.65 -35.32 -8.17
CA ALA A 71 17.02 -35.26 -9.49
C ALA A 71 17.96 -35.71 -10.64
N PRO A 72 18.48 -36.96 -10.59
CA PRO A 72 19.40 -37.46 -11.61
C PRO A 72 18.75 -37.37 -13.00
N GLY A 73 19.49 -36.81 -13.95
CA GLY A 73 19.03 -36.62 -15.33
C GLY A 73 18.43 -35.24 -15.66
N SER A 74 18.17 -34.37 -14.67
CA SER A 74 17.70 -33.00 -14.92
C SER A 74 18.47 -31.96 -14.12
N ARG A 75 19.42 -31.28 -14.78
CA ARG A 75 20.18 -30.19 -14.15
C ARG A 75 19.29 -29.03 -13.70
N GLY A 76 18.27 -28.67 -14.48
CA GLY A 76 17.35 -27.58 -14.11
C GLY A 76 16.58 -27.87 -12.83
N LEU A 77 16.03 -29.09 -12.71
CA LEU A 77 15.31 -29.51 -11.51
C LEU A 77 16.24 -29.65 -10.30
N GLN A 78 17.47 -30.12 -10.51
CA GLN A 78 18.50 -30.18 -9.47
C GLN A 78 18.82 -28.79 -8.90
N TRP A 79 19.06 -27.79 -9.76
CA TRP A 79 19.27 -26.40 -9.34
C TRP A 79 18.10 -25.87 -8.53
N LEU A 80 16.87 -26.04 -9.04
CA LEU A 80 15.65 -25.60 -8.37
C LEU A 80 15.52 -26.22 -6.98
N LEU A 81 15.59 -27.55 -6.88
CA LEU A 81 15.37 -28.27 -5.62
C LEU A 81 16.45 -27.96 -4.57
N VAL A 82 17.72 -27.93 -4.97
CA VAL A 82 18.82 -27.68 -4.03
C VAL A 82 18.77 -26.24 -3.51
N LEU A 83 18.56 -25.25 -4.38
CA LEU A 83 18.48 -23.86 -3.95
C LEU A 83 17.21 -23.57 -3.15
N ALA A 84 16.06 -24.13 -3.55
CA ALA A 84 14.82 -23.99 -2.79
C ALA A 84 14.93 -24.64 -1.41
N ALA A 85 15.54 -25.82 -1.31
CA ALA A 85 15.79 -26.48 -0.02
C ALA A 85 16.76 -25.69 0.86
N ALA A 86 17.85 -25.16 0.29
CA ALA A 86 18.83 -24.35 1.01
C ALA A 86 18.20 -23.05 1.55
N LEU A 87 17.47 -22.32 0.72
CA LEU A 87 16.76 -21.10 1.14
C LEU A 87 15.68 -21.39 2.18
N SER A 88 14.91 -22.46 1.99
CA SER A 88 13.90 -22.88 2.98
C SER A 88 14.54 -23.24 4.31
N ALA A 89 15.71 -23.90 4.30
CA ALA A 89 16.44 -24.19 5.52
C ALA A 89 16.98 -22.92 6.18
N GLY A 90 17.43 -21.94 5.39
CA GLY A 90 17.77 -20.60 5.89
C GLY A 90 16.58 -19.90 6.57
N LEU A 91 15.40 -19.99 5.97
CA LEU A 91 14.15 -19.45 6.53
C LEU A 91 13.79 -20.13 7.85
N VAL A 92 13.84 -21.47 7.91
CA VAL A 92 13.58 -22.23 9.14
C VAL A 92 14.60 -21.90 10.23
N LEU A 93 15.88 -21.78 9.88
CA LEU A 93 16.95 -21.40 10.80
C LEU A 93 16.68 -20.00 11.38
N ALA A 94 16.44 -19.02 10.51
CA ALA A 94 16.18 -17.63 10.90
C ALA A 94 14.89 -17.49 11.72
N GLY A 95 13.80 -18.13 11.28
CA GLY A 95 12.50 -18.10 11.96
C GLY A 95 12.54 -18.79 13.32
N SER A 96 13.21 -19.93 13.42
CA SER A 96 13.39 -20.64 14.70
C SER A 96 14.29 -19.85 15.65
N ALA A 97 15.33 -19.19 15.13
CA ALA A 97 16.17 -18.29 15.94
C ALA A 97 15.37 -17.07 16.41
N ALA A 98 14.61 -16.40 15.54
CA ALA A 98 13.85 -15.20 15.86
C ALA A 98 12.73 -15.47 16.87
N LEU A 99 11.93 -16.51 16.65
CA LEU A 99 10.66 -16.74 17.35
C LEU A 99 10.77 -17.75 18.51
N ARG A 100 11.99 -18.15 18.88
CA ARG A 100 12.25 -19.18 19.91
C ARG A 100 11.56 -18.89 21.25
N LEU A 101 11.60 -17.63 21.68
CA LEU A 101 11.15 -17.19 23.00
C LEU A 101 9.73 -16.61 22.99
N GLU A 102 9.13 -16.46 21.81
CA GLU A 102 7.79 -15.86 21.69
C GLU A 102 6.70 -16.79 22.24
N PRO A 103 5.54 -16.26 22.67
CA PRO A 103 4.38 -17.07 22.98
C PRO A 103 3.93 -17.87 21.75
N GLN A 104 3.44 -19.10 21.94
CA GLN A 104 3.02 -19.97 20.83
C GLN A 104 1.95 -19.32 19.93
N SER A 105 1.08 -18.46 20.51
CA SER A 105 0.08 -17.68 19.77
C SER A 105 0.66 -16.71 18.74
N GLN A 106 1.93 -16.30 18.89
CA GLN A 106 2.62 -15.40 17.98
C GLN A 106 3.52 -16.13 16.98
N VAL A 107 3.64 -17.45 17.09
CA VAL A 107 4.50 -18.24 16.21
C VAL A 107 3.67 -18.92 15.13
N PRO A 108 4.08 -18.85 13.85
CA PRO A 108 3.49 -19.63 12.78
C PRO A 108 3.44 -21.13 13.11
N TRP A 109 2.30 -21.77 12.87
CA TRP A 109 2.09 -23.18 13.23
C TRP A 109 3.07 -24.11 12.51
N ALA A 110 3.48 -23.74 11.29
CA ALA A 110 4.43 -24.50 10.50
C ALA A 110 5.84 -24.57 11.14
N LEU A 111 6.18 -23.63 12.03
CA LEU A 111 7.46 -23.61 12.74
C LEU A 111 7.39 -24.23 14.13
N TRP A 112 6.19 -24.46 14.69
CA TRP A 112 6.04 -25.02 16.05
C TRP A 112 6.93 -26.23 16.36
N PRO A 113 6.98 -27.29 15.52
CA PRO A 113 7.76 -28.48 15.86
C PRO A 113 9.29 -28.25 15.80
N LEU A 114 9.74 -27.21 15.10
CA LEU A 114 11.16 -26.94 14.82
C LEU A 114 11.73 -25.84 15.72
N ARG A 115 10.87 -24.91 16.16
CA ARG A 115 11.21 -23.67 16.85
C ARG A 115 12.22 -23.80 17.98
N GLY A 116 12.06 -24.82 18.82
CA GLY A 116 12.84 -24.97 20.05
C GLY A 116 14.30 -25.36 19.84
N TRP A 117 14.65 -25.93 18.68
CA TRP A 117 15.92 -26.65 18.50
C TRP A 117 16.54 -26.50 17.10
N ALA A 118 15.75 -26.20 16.07
CA ALA A 118 16.25 -26.13 14.69
C ALA A 118 17.32 -25.04 14.51
N PHE A 119 17.28 -23.96 15.30
CA PHE A 119 18.33 -22.94 15.29
C PHE A 119 19.73 -23.51 15.60
N ALA A 120 19.81 -24.54 16.46
CA ALA A 120 21.05 -25.16 16.88
C ALA A 120 21.50 -26.28 15.91
N VAL A 121 20.54 -26.96 15.28
CA VAL A 121 20.80 -28.13 14.43
C VAL A 121 20.99 -27.74 12.97
N TRP A 122 20.24 -26.78 12.43
CA TRP A 122 20.30 -26.42 11.01
C TRP A 122 21.61 -25.75 10.65
N ALA A 123 22.11 -24.84 11.50
CA ALA A 123 23.36 -24.10 11.24
C ALA A 123 24.56 -25.02 10.96
N PRO A 124 24.93 -25.97 11.86
CA PRO A 124 26.06 -26.86 11.59
C PRO A 124 25.80 -27.82 10.43
N LEU A 125 24.58 -28.33 10.24
CA LEU A 125 24.26 -29.22 9.13
C LEU A 125 24.34 -28.52 7.77
N LEU A 126 23.92 -27.25 7.68
CA LEU A 126 24.01 -26.46 6.46
C LEU A 126 25.46 -26.19 6.07
N VAL A 127 26.31 -25.85 7.04
CA VAL A 127 27.75 -25.61 6.83
C VAL A 127 28.47 -26.90 6.45
N ALA A 128 28.23 -27.99 7.19
CA ALA A 128 28.83 -29.30 6.89
C ALA A 128 28.39 -29.84 5.52
N GLY A 129 27.11 -29.68 5.19
CA GLY A 129 26.56 -30.05 3.88
C GLY A 129 27.20 -29.31 2.72
N ALA A 130 27.34 -27.98 2.87
CA ALA A 130 28.04 -27.16 1.89
C ALA A 130 29.51 -27.57 1.75
N ALA A 131 30.20 -27.84 2.86
CA ALA A 131 31.59 -28.30 2.84
C ALA A 131 31.74 -29.63 2.10
N LEU A 132 30.91 -30.63 2.40
CA LEU A 132 30.96 -31.93 1.72
C LEU A 132 30.59 -31.83 0.23
N ALA A 133 29.74 -30.88 -0.15
CA ALA A 133 29.41 -30.62 -1.56
C ALA A 133 30.55 -29.91 -2.31
N LEU A 134 31.28 -29.01 -1.66
CA LEU A 134 32.34 -28.19 -2.26
C LEU A 134 33.70 -28.91 -2.32
N TRP A 135 33.97 -29.83 -1.39
CA TRP A 135 35.24 -30.58 -1.29
C TRP A 135 35.03 -32.10 -1.45
N PRO A 136 35.14 -32.64 -2.68
CA PRO A 136 34.98 -34.07 -2.93
C PRO A 136 35.91 -34.96 -2.10
N ALA A 137 37.12 -34.49 -1.79
CA ALA A 137 38.09 -35.20 -0.96
C ALA A 137 37.56 -35.50 0.45
N TRP A 138 36.74 -34.62 1.02
CA TRP A 138 36.21 -34.78 2.38
C TRP A 138 35.10 -35.85 2.45
N ARG A 139 34.44 -36.13 1.33
CA ARG A 139 33.43 -37.19 1.23
C ARG A 139 33.94 -38.49 0.63
N ALA A 140 35.18 -38.54 0.14
CA ALA A 140 35.73 -39.72 -0.53
C ALA A 140 35.77 -40.98 0.37
N GLY A 141 35.93 -40.79 1.68
CA GLY A 141 35.91 -41.88 2.67
C GLY A 141 34.56 -42.11 3.37
N LEU A 142 33.51 -41.35 3.01
CA LEU A 142 32.21 -41.43 3.66
C LEU A 142 31.23 -42.25 2.81
N PRO A 143 30.46 -43.20 3.39
CA PRO A 143 29.41 -43.86 2.65
C PRO A 143 28.33 -42.85 2.24
N ALA A 144 27.77 -43.01 1.05
CA ALA A 144 26.85 -42.04 0.45
C ALA A 144 25.66 -41.69 1.35
N TRP A 145 25.11 -42.67 2.06
CA TRP A 145 23.97 -42.46 2.96
C TRP A 145 24.29 -41.54 4.15
N ALA A 146 25.54 -41.53 4.64
CA ALA A 146 25.92 -40.83 5.88
C ALA A 146 25.83 -39.30 5.76
N TRP A 147 25.95 -38.75 4.54
CA TRP A 147 25.84 -37.32 4.31
C TRP A 147 24.65 -36.95 3.42
N ARG A 148 24.19 -37.85 2.54
CA ARG A 148 23.00 -37.59 1.70
C ARG A 148 21.72 -37.64 2.49
N LEU A 149 21.54 -38.62 3.39
CA LEU A 149 20.30 -38.75 4.17
C LEU A 149 20.06 -37.53 5.08
N PRO A 150 21.04 -37.06 5.88
CA PRO A 150 20.84 -35.87 6.70
C PRO A 150 20.51 -34.63 5.88
N LEU A 151 21.17 -34.42 4.74
CA LEU A 151 20.89 -33.26 3.87
C LEU A 151 19.53 -33.36 3.18
N ALA A 152 19.14 -34.55 2.74
CA ALA A 152 17.83 -34.79 2.16
C ALA A 152 16.72 -34.57 3.20
N ALA A 153 16.89 -35.06 4.43
CA ALA A 153 15.95 -34.86 5.53
C ALA A 153 15.86 -33.37 5.90
N LEU A 154 17.00 -32.70 6.10
CA LEU A 154 17.09 -31.27 6.37
C LEU A 154 16.34 -30.45 5.31
N GLY A 155 16.63 -30.70 4.03
CA GLY A 155 16.00 -30.01 2.92
C GLY A 155 14.50 -30.27 2.83
N SER A 156 14.07 -31.53 2.99
CA SER A 156 12.65 -31.91 2.89
C SER A 156 11.81 -31.32 4.02
N ILE A 157 12.30 -31.41 5.28
CA ILE A 157 11.63 -30.80 6.44
C ILE A 157 11.54 -29.29 6.25
N SER A 158 12.60 -28.66 5.74
CA SER A 158 12.62 -27.22 5.52
C SER A 158 11.64 -26.78 4.43
N LEU A 159 11.55 -27.52 3.34
CA LEU A 159 10.60 -27.25 2.26
C LEU A 159 9.15 -27.40 2.76
N LEU A 160 8.86 -28.43 3.56
CA LEU A 160 7.53 -28.62 4.16
C LEU A 160 7.18 -27.47 5.11
N ALA A 161 8.11 -27.04 5.96
CA ALA A 161 7.91 -25.90 6.85
C ALA A 161 7.68 -24.60 6.06
N ALA A 162 8.46 -24.35 5.00
CA ALA A 162 8.29 -23.18 4.13
C ALA A 162 6.94 -23.20 3.38
N ALA A 163 6.50 -24.37 2.91
CA ALA A 163 5.17 -24.53 2.30
C ALA A 163 4.06 -24.24 3.33
N GLY A 164 4.18 -24.75 4.55
CA GLY A 164 3.24 -24.45 5.64
C GLY A 164 3.21 -22.96 5.99
N LEU A 165 4.36 -22.28 6.03
CA LEU A 165 4.44 -20.83 6.23
C LEU A 165 3.73 -20.06 5.12
N LEU A 166 3.87 -20.49 3.85
CA LEU A 166 3.17 -19.88 2.73
C LEU A 166 1.65 -20.06 2.84
N VAL A 167 1.19 -21.27 3.15
CA VAL A 167 -0.24 -21.56 3.37
C VAL A 167 -0.79 -20.68 4.49
N GLN A 168 -0.07 -20.56 5.61
CA GLN A 168 -0.48 -19.71 6.72
C GLN A 168 -0.49 -18.23 6.34
N ALA A 169 0.47 -17.75 5.57
CA ALA A 169 0.50 -16.36 5.10
C ALA A 169 -0.71 -16.04 4.20
N LEU A 170 -1.12 -16.97 3.34
CA LEU A 170 -2.32 -16.83 2.51
C LEU A 170 -3.60 -16.82 3.34
N GLN A 171 -3.72 -17.69 4.35
CA GLN A 171 -4.85 -17.72 5.28
C GLN A 171 -5.00 -16.38 6.02
N LEU A 172 -3.91 -15.90 6.63
CA LEU A 172 -3.89 -14.62 7.34
C LEU A 172 -4.18 -13.43 6.41
N GLY A 173 -3.74 -13.49 5.15
CA GLY A 173 -4.07 -12.50 4.13
C GLY A 173 -5.58 -12.45 3.87
N ALA A 174 -6.19 -13.61 3.61
CA ALA A 174 -7.62 -13.71 3.36
C ALA A 174 -8.47 -13.26 4.55
N GLU A 175 -8.10 -13.64 5.78
CA GLU A 175 -8.79 -13.21 7.01
C GLU A 175 -8.71 -11.69 7.21
N ARG A 176 -7.54 -11.08 6.97
CA ARG A 176 -7.37 -9.63 7.09
C ARG A 176 -8.19 -8.86 6.07
N ASP A 177 -8.27 -9.35 4.84
CA ASP A 177 -9.04 -8.70 3.79
C ASP A 177 -10.55 -8.83 4.05
N ALA A 178 -11.01 -10.00 4.49
CA ALA A 178 -12.40 -10.20 4.91
C ALA A 178 -12.76 -9.28 6.09
N ALA A 179 -11.90 -9.23 7.12
CA ALA A 179 -12.12 -8.35 8.29
C ALA A 179 -12.15 -6.87 7.91
N ARG A 180 -11.30 -6.43 6.97
CA ARG A 180 -11.30 -5.04 6.47
C ARG A 180 -12.57 -4.69 5.71
N ILE A 181 -13.10 -5.61 4.91
CA ILE A 181 -14.36 -5.39 4.17
C ILE A 181 -15.51 -5.30 5.17
N GLU A 182 -15.59 -6.24 6.11
CA GLU A 182 -16.62 -6.24 7.15
C GLU A 182 -16.57 -4.96 7.99
N GLN A 183 -15.38 -4.54 8.41
CA GLN A 183 -15.20 -3.29 9.16
C GLN A 183 -15.67 -2.08 8.35
N ARG A 184 -15.34 -1.99 7.05
CA ARG A 184 -15.84 -0.89 6.19
C ARG A 184 -17.36 -0.88 6.08
N LEU A 185 -17.99 -2.05 5.93
CA LEU A 185 -19.45 -2.15 5.86
C LEU A 185 -20.10 -1.71 7.18
N GLN A 186 -19.50 -2.05 8.31
CA GLN A 186 -19.97 -1.62 9.64
C GLN A 186 -19.79 -0.11 9.82
N ASP A 187 -18.61 0.42 9.49
CA ASP A 187 -18.30 1.85 9.55
C ASP A 187 -19.25 2.66 8.64
N ASP A 188 -19.50 2.19 7.41
CA ASP A 188 -20.43 2.82 6.47
C ASP A 188 -21.87 2.77 7.00
N ALA A 189 -22.31 1.65 7.57
CA ALA A 189 -23.64 1.52 8.16
C ALA A 189 -23.82 2.40 9.41
N GLU A 190 -22.79 2.53 10.25
CA GLU A 190 -22.79 3.45 11.39
C GLU A 190 -22.84 4.91 10.96
N ARG A 191 -22.03 5.26 9.96
CA ARG A 191 -22.05 6.58 9.33
C ARG A 191 -23.43 6.90 8.80
N ASP A 192 -24.03 6.00 8.02
CA ASP A 192 -25.34 6.21 7.42
C ASP A 192 -26.44 6.39 8.48
N ARG A 193 -26.39 5.62 9.58
CA ARG A 193 -27.32 5.81 10.71
C ARG A 193 -27.17 7.19 11.35
N TRP A 194 -25.94 7.62 11.59
CA TRP A 194 -25.65 8.91 12.22
C TRP A 194 -26.05 10.08 11.32
N VAL A 195 -25.66 10.06 10.04
CA VAL A 195 -26.00 11.11 9.07
C VAL A 195 -27.51 11.15 8.82
N MET A 196 -28.19 10.02 8.72
CA MET A 196 -29.65 10.00 8.58
C MET A 196 -30.32 10.68 9.78
N ALA A 197 -29.87 10.39 11.01
CA ALA A 197 -30.43 11.02 12.20
C ALA A 197 -30.16 12.55 12.24
N GLU A 198 -29.01 13.00 11.77
CA GLU A 198 -28.69 14.43 11.62
C GLU A 198 -29.63 15.08 10.59
N VAL A 199 -29.76 14.48 9.40
CA VAL A 199 -30.68 14.95 8.36
C VAL A 199 -32.11 14.98 8.87
N GLU A 200 -32.56 14.00 9.66
CA GLU A 200 -33.91 13.96 10.22
C GLU A 200 -34.17 15.06 11.26
N ARG A 201 -33.17 15.44 12.05
CA ARG A 201 -33.29 16.50 13.08
C ARG A 201 -33.09 17.91 12.53
N ALA A 202 -32.36 18.05 11.43
CA ALA A 202 -32.04 19.35 10.84
C ALA A 202 -33.29 20.17 10.47
N GLU A 203 -33.29 21.45 10.84
CA GLU A 203 -34.33 22.42 10.49
C GLU A 203 -33.94 23.14 9.20
N VAL A 204 -34.78 23.10 8.16
CA VAL A 204 -34.40 23.58 6.82
C VAL A 204 -33.97 25.04 6.79
N GLU A 205 -34.61 25.91 7.56
CA GLU A 205 -34.31 27.36 7.60
C GLU A 205 -33.01 27.69 8.37
N ARG A 206 -32.53 26.79 9.23
CA ARG A 206 -31.32 27.00 10.05
C ARG A 206 -30.12 26.20 9.58
N ASP A 207 -30.36 24.97 9.14
CA ASP A 207 -29.35 23.95 8.86
C ASP A 207 -29.19 23.68 7.36
N LEU A 208 -29.61 24.62 6.50
CA LEU A 208 -29.62 24.47 5.05
C LEU A 208 -28.25 24.02 4.50
N VAL A 209 -27.15 24.61 4.98
CA VAL A 209 -25.78 24.26 4.53
C VAL A 209 -25.46 22.78 4.81
N GLY A 210 -25.78 22.31 6.02
CA GLY A 210 -25.58 20.92 6.41
C GLY A 210 -26.43 19.97 5.57
N LEU A 211 -27.70 20.31 5.37
CA LEU A 211 -28.62 19.55 4.51
C LEU A 211 -28.12 19.47 3.06
N MET A 212 -27.63 20.58 2.49
CA MET A 212 -27.12 20.63 1.12
C MET A 212 -25.90 19.74 0.91
N ASN A 213 -25.00 19.65 1.89
CA ASN A 213 -23.86 18.75 1.82
C ASN A 213 -24.30 17.29 1.61
N GLN A 214 -25.42 16.90 2.21
CA GLN A 214 -26.00 15.55 2.09
C GLN A 214 -26.83 15.31 0.82
N THR A 215 -26.89 16.28 -0.11
CA THR A 215 -27.63 16.14 -1.40
C THR A 215 -26.77 15.67 -2.57
N SER A 216 -25.47 15.46 -2.33
CA SER A 216 -24.49 15.03 -3.32
C SER A 216 -24.86 13.69 -3.96
N ARG A 217 -24.55 13.51 -5.25
CA ARG A 217 -24.69 12.21 -5.95
C ARG A 217 -23.86 11.07 -5.35
N PHE A 218 -22.88 11.38 -4.53
CA PHE A 218 -22.01 10.39 -3.87
C PHE A 218 -22.53 9.96 -2.48
N GLU A 219 -23.63 10.57 -2.01
CA GLU A 219 -24.24 10.21 -0.73
C GLU A 219 -25.15 8.98 -0.86
N SER A 220 -25.40 8.30 0.26
CA SER A 220 -26.31 7.16 0.35
C SER A 220 -27.68 7.51 -0.22
N PRO A 221 -28.29 6.69 -1.10
CA PRO A 221 -29.53 7.05 -1.79
C PRO A 221 -30.67 7.46 -0.86
N ALA A 222 -30.79 6.82 0.32
CA ALA A 222 -31.82 7.12 1.30
C ALA A 222 -31.57 8.48 1.97
N ILE A 223 -30.34 8.74 2.42
CA ILE A 223 -29.94 10.03 3.02
C ILE A 223 -30.16 11.15 2.01
N ARG A 224 -29.66 10.96 0.78
CA ARG A 224 -29.81 11.93 -0.30
C ARG A 224 -31.27 12.28 -0.57
N ALA A 225 -32.13 11.26 -0.71
CA ALA A 225 -33.55 11.47 -0.94
C ALA A 225 -34.21 12.26 0.20
N ARG A 226 -33.86 11.95 1.45
CA ARG A 226 -34.39 12.64 2.63
C ARG A 226 -33.90 14.10 2.71
N ALA A 227 -32.62 14.33 2.48
CA ALA A 227 -32.02 15.65 2.45
C ALA A 227 -32.64 16.52 1.36
N LEU A 228 -32.80 15.98 0.14
CA LEU A 228 -33.46 16.68 -0.97
C LEU A 228 -34.90 17.06 -0.65
N ALA A 229 -35.67 16.15 -0.05
CA ALA A 229 -37.05 16.45 0.35
C ALA A 229 -37.12 17.60 1.37
N LYS A 230 -36.15 17.68 2.29
CA LYS A 230 -36.06 18.79 3.24
C LYS A 230 -35.64 20.09 2.56
N VAL A 231 -34.59 20.09 1.75
CA VAL A 231 -34.13 21.28 1.01
C VAL A 231 -35.25 21.85 0.13
N ALA A 232 -36.02 20.98 -0.54
CA ALA A 232 -37.17 21.39 -1.35
C ALA A 232 -38.33 22.02 -0.55
N SER A 233 -38.37 21.81 0.77
CA SER A 233 -39.37 22.43 1.67
C SER A 233 -38.97 23.82 2.17
N HIS A 234 -37.78 24.32 1.81
CA HIS A 234 -37.34 25.67 2.14
C HIS A 234 -38.28 26.71 1.52
N SER A 235 -38.70 27.70 2.30
CA SER A 235 -39.72 28.68 1.90
C SER A 235 -39.34 29.52 0.68
N ASP A 236 -38.06 29.91 0.58
CA ASP A 236 -37.49 30.60 -0.60
C ASP A 236 -36.08 30.07 -0.94
N LEU A 237 -36.01 28.87 -1.51
CA LEU A 237 -34.74 28.21 -1.83
C LEU A 237 -33.90 28.99 -2.84
N ASN A 238 -34.54 29.66 -3.81
CA ASN A 238 -33.84 30.45 -4.83
C ASN A 238 -33.09 31.63 -4.20
N ARG A 239 -33.74 32.35 -3.29
CA ARG A 239 -33.08 33.44 -2.57
C ARG A 239 -31.93 32.94 -1.68
N ALA A 240 -32.14 31.85 -0.95
CA ALA A 240 -31.10 31.28 -0.09
C ALA A 240 -29.86 30.85 -0.91
N LEU A 241 -30.08 30.24 -2.08
CA LEU A 241 -29.01 29.90 -3.02
C LEU A 241 -28.27 31.13 -3.55
N ASP A 242 -28.98 32.20 -3.93
CA ASP A 242 -28.36 33.46 -4.37
C ASP A 242 -27.47 34.05 -3.26
N GLU A 243 -27.99 34.14 -2.03
CA GLU A 243 -27.25 34.64 -0.87
C GLU A 243 -26.00 33.79 -0.57
N MET A 244 -26.10 32.46 -0.64
CA MET A 244 -24.97 31.55 -0.43
C MET A 244 -23.91 31.68 -1.52
N LEU A 245 -24.31 31.76 -2.80
CA LEU A 245 -23.41 31.91 -3.95
C LEU A 245 -22.61 33.21 -3.87
N ARG A 246 -23.25 34.30 -3.43
CA ARG A 246 -22.60 35.61 -3.26
C ARG A 246 -21.78 35.72 -1.97
N GLY A 247 -22.16 34.96 -0.94
CA GLY A 247 -21.56 34.99 0.40
C GLY A 247 -20.39 34.02 0.59
N GLY A 248 -20.13 33.69 1.86
CA GLY A 248 -19.06 32.79 2.30
C GLY A 248 -19.37 31.29 2.16
N TRP A 249 -20.58 30.94 1.74
CA TRP A 249 -21.05 29.55 1.63
C TRP A 249 -21.13 29.05 0.17
N ARG A 250 -20.45 29.73 -0.75
CA ARG A 250 -20.54 29.47 -2.19
C ARG A 250 -20.21 28.03 -2.58
N ASP A 251 -19.24 27.40 -1.92
CA ASP A 251 -18.83 26.03 -2.25
C ASP A 251 -19.96 25.02 -1.98
N TYR A 252 -20.75 25.22 -0.92
CA TYR A 252 -21.91 24.39 -0.62
C TYR A 252 -23.05 24.59 -1.62
N ALA A 253 -23.31 25.84 -2.03
CA ALA A 253 -24.30 26.11 -3.07
C ALA A 253 -23.89 25.49 -4.42
N LEU A 254 -22.61 25.58 -4.79
CA LEU A 254 -22.08 24.91 -5.98
C LEU A 254 -22.14 23.38 -5.85
N THR A 255 -21.95 22.83 -4.65
CA THR A 255 -22.09 21.38 -4.39
C THR A 255 -23.51 20.91 -4.69
N TYR A 256 -24.49 21.67 -4.20
CA TYR A 256 -25.90 21.39 -4.47
C TYR A 256 -26.20 21.47 -5.98
N LEU A 257 -25.79 22.56 -6.63
CA LEU A 257 -26.07 22.82 -8.05
C LEU A 257 -25.36 21.86 -9.02
N GLU A 258 -24.23 21.26 -8.62
CA GLU A 258 -23.56 20.20 -9.39
C GLU A 258 -24.49 19.01 -9.60
N SER A 259 -25.22 18.60 -8.57
CA SER A 259 -26.01 17.36 -8.57
C SER A 259 -27.52 17.59 -8.70
N ASN A 260 -28.00 18.80 -8.48
CA ASN A 260 -29.43 19.10 -8.31
C ASN A 260 -29.81 20.43 -8.97
N ASP A 261 -31.09 20.58 -9.33
CA ASP A 261 -31.65 21.82 -9.86
C ASP A 261 -32.21 22.72 -8.75
N ALA A 262 -32.05 24.03 -8.91
CA ALA A 262 -32.82 25.01 -8.15
C ALA A 262 -34.24 25.14 -8.76
N PRO A 263 -35.23 25.66 -8.00
CA PRO A 263 -36.56 25.93 -8.53
C PRO A 263 -36.54 26.79 -9.80
N ASP A 264 -35.66 27.80 -9.85
CA ASP A 264 -35.34 28.57 -11.06
C ASP A 264 -33.82 28.74 -11.22
N ASN A 265 -33.19 27.86 -12.00
CA ASN A 265 -31.77 27.98 -12.32
C ASN A 265 -31.45 29.26 -13.13
N ARG A 266 -32.36 29.75 -13.99
CA ARG A 266 -32.05 30.93 -14.83
C ARG A 266 -31.93 32.19 -13.97
N ALA A 267 -32.77 32.33 -12.94
CA ALA A 267 -32.66 33.43 -11.99
C ALA A 267 -31.32 33.45 -11.25
N LEU A 268 -30.68 32.30 -11.03
CA LEU A 268 -29.40 32.17 -10.32
C LEU A 268 -28.16 32.46 -11.20
N MET A 269 -28.33 32.62 -12.52
CA MET A 269 -27.22 32.81 -13.45
C MET A 269 -26.22 33.90 -13.00
N PRO A 270 -26.66 35.11 -12.59
CA PRO A 270 -25.72 36.16 -12.18
C PRO A 270 -24.95 35.78 -10.91
N ALA A 271 -25.58 35.07 -9.98
CA ALA A 271 -24.95 34.64 -8.74
C ALA A 271 -23.95 33.51 -8.97
N VAL A 272 -24.25 32.56 -9.88
CA VAL A 272 -23.30 31.51 -10.27
C VAL A 272 -22.08 32.10 -10.96
N GLN A 273 -22.27 33.05 -11.88
CA GLN A 273 -21.15 33.77 -12.51
C GLN A 273 -20.26 34.44 -11.46
N GLN A 274 -20.85 35.13 -10.48
CA GLN A 274 -20.11 35.77 -9.40
C GLN A 274 -19.39 34.74 -8.51
N ALA A 275 -20.04 33.64 -8.14
CA ALA A 275 -19.47 32.59 -7.30
C ALA A 275 -18.25 31.93 -7.96
N LEU A 276 -18.36 31.59 -9.26
CA LEU A 276 -17.27 30.97 -10.02
C LEU A 276 -16.08 31.92 -10.20
N LEU A 277 -16.33 33.23 -10.34
CA LEU A 277 -15.27 34.24 -10.30
C LEU A 277 -14.63 34.34 -8.91
N GLY A 278 -15.44 34.30 -7.85
CA GLY A 278 -14.99 34.35 -6.46
C GLY A 278 -14.07 33.19 -6.06
N LEU A 279 -14.30 31.99 -6.62
CA LEU A 279 -13.44 30.83 -6.38
C LEU A 279 -11.97 31.09 -6.73
N ALA A 280 -11.68 31.95 -7.71
CA ALA A 280 -10.30 32.29 -8.06
C ALA A 280 -9.58 32.96 -6.89
N GLU A 281 -10.24 33.90 -6.19
CA GLU A 281 -9.67 34.53 -5.01
C GLU A 281 -9.54 33.55 -3.84
N ASP A 282 -10.54 32.68 -3.63
CA ASP A 282 -10.49 31.67 -2.58
C ASP A 282 -9.29 30.71 -2.78
N TRP A 283 -9.01 30.33 -4.03
CA TRP A 283 -7.87 29.48 -4.37
C TRP A 283 -6.55 30.19 -4.15
N ARG A 284 -6.43 31.46 -4.56
CA ARG A 284 -5.23 32.27 -4.26
C ARG A 284 -4.98 32.32 -2.75
N ASP A 285 -6.01 32.61 -1.98
CA ASP A 285 -5.91 32.76 -0.54
C ASP A 285 -5.62 31.43 0.17
N SER A 286 -6.18 30.32 -0.34
CA SER A 286 -5.87 28.97 0.13
C SER A 286 -4.41 28.60 -0.16
N MET A 287 -3.92 28.85 -1.39
CA MET A 287 -2.52 28.58 -1.76
C MET A 287 -1.54 29.43 -0.95
N ARG A 288 -1.87 30.68 -0.62
CA ARG A 288 -1.04 31.55 0.23
C ARG A 288 -0.91 31.04 1.67
N ARG A 289 -1.98 30.47 2.23
CA ARG A 289 -2.03 30.00 3.63
C ARG A 289 -1.57 28.56 3.83
N THR A 290 -1.53 27.76 2.76
CA THR A 290 -1.25 26.33 2.85
C THR A 290 0.24 26.04 2.77
N HIS A 291 0.79 25.44 3.83
CA HIS A 291 2.21 25.06 3.91
C HIS A 291 2.51 23.67 3.30
N THR A 292 1.50 22.90 2.92
CA THR A 292 1.63 21.52 2.40
C THR A 292 0.68 21.29 1.22
N LEU A 293 0.86 22.05 0.13
CA LEU A 293 -0.01 21.92 -1.03
C LEU A 293 0.28 20.61 -1.79
N GLN A 294 -0.76 19.80 -2.00
CA GLN A 294 -0.68 18.56 -2.77
C GLN A 294 -1.10 18.79 -4.24
N PRO A 295 -0.64 17.94 -5.18
CA PRO A 295 -0.99 18.06 -6.60
C PRO A 295 -2.50 18.09 -6.90
N ASP A 296 -3.31 17.45 -6.06
CA ASP A 296 -4.76 17.25 -6.22
C ASP A 296 -5.63 18.22 -5.40
N ALA A 297 -5.01 19.19 -4.70
CA ALA A 297 -5.67 20.06 -3.72
C ALA A 297 -6.95 20.78 -4.23
N PHE A 298 -7.07 21.05 -5.52
CA PHE A 298 -8.21 21.75 -6.12
C PHE A 298 -9.06 20.88 -7.05
N ASP A 299 -8.77 19.58 -7.19
CA ASP A 299 -9.37 18.74 -8.22
C ASP A 299 -10.88 18.53 -8.00
N ALA A 300 -11.33 18.41 -6.75
CA ALA A 300 -12.75 18.30 -6.43
C ALA A 300 -13.52 19.59 -6.72
N GLN A 301 -13.00 20.73 -6.26
CA GLN A 301 -13.62 22.04 -6.46
C GLN A 301 -13.64 22.42 -7.95
N LEU A 302 -12.58 22.13 -8.70
CA LEU A 302 -12.54 22.36 -10.14
C LEU A 302 -13.62 21.55 -10.88
N ARG A 303 -13.72 20.24 -10.61
CA ARG A 303 -14.72 19.39 -11.29
C ARG A 303 -16.14 19.90 -11.04
N ARG A 304 -16.44 20.31 -9.80
CA ARG A 304 -17.71 20.91 -9.42
C ARG A 304 -17.96 22.22 -10.17
N ALA A 305 -16.98 23.13 -10.16
CA ALA A 305 -17.07 24.41 -10.86
C ALA A 305 -17.33 24.24 -12.36
N LEU A 306 -16.64 23.29 -13.01
CA LEU A 306 -16.84 22.98 -14.43
C LEU A 306 -18.23 22.41 -14.70
N ALA A 307 -18.70 21.47 -13.87
CA ALA A 307 -20.03 20.87 -14.02
C ALA A 307 -21.15 21.91 -13.87
N VAL A 308 -21.03 22.81 -12.88
CA VAL A 308 -21.99 23.91 -12.70
C VAL A 308 -21.91 24.90 -13.87
N ALA A 309 -20.71 25.29 -14.31
CA ALA A 309 -20.53 26.18 -15.45
C ALA A 309 -21.18 25.62 -16.72
N GLU A 310 -20.95 24.34 -17.04
CA GLU A 310 -21.55 23.67 -18.20
C GLU A 310 -23.08 23.62 -18.12
N LYS A 311 -23.61 23.32 -16.95
CA LYS A 311 -25.05 23.29 -16.70
C LYS A 311 -25.70 24.65 -16.94
N PHE A 312 -25.08 25.73 -16.46
CA PHE A 312 -25.62 27.07 -16.61
C PHE A 312 -25.34 27.67 -18.00
N ASP A 313 -24.23 27.31 -18.66
CA ASP A 313 -24.00 27.67 -20.07
C ASP A 313 -25.08 27.09 -20.99
N ALA A 314 -25.55 25.87 -20.72
CA ALA A 314 -26.65 25.25 -21.46
C ALA A 314 -27.98 26.03 -21.33
N LEU A 315 -28.09 26.90 -20.31
CA LEU A 315 -29.23 27.78 -20.09
C LEU A 315 -29.04 29.19 -20.69
N GLY A 316 -27.94 29.42 -21.44
CA GLY A 316 -27.60 30.69 -22.08
C GLY A 316 -26.58 31.54 -21.33
N GLY A 317 -25.88 30.97 -20.33
CA GLY A 317 -24.76 31.63 -19.66
C GLY A 317 -23.45 31.63 -20.47
N ASP A 318 -22.47 32.43 -20.01
CA ASP A 318 -21.08 32.37 -20.48
C ASP A 318 -20.11 32.48 -19.30
N HIS A 319 -19.65 31.32 -18.82
CA HIS A 319 -18.73 31.22 -17.69
C HIS A 319 -17.26 31.14 -18.12
N LEU A 320 -16.93 31.41 -19.40
CA LEU A 320 -15.55 31.32 -19.91
C LEU A 320 -14.60 32.29 -19.18
N ALA A 321 -15.08 33.49 -18.86
CA ALA A 321 -14.30 34.48 -18.11
C ALA A 321 -13.95 33.97 -16.71
N ALA A 322 -14.88 33.31 -16.02
CA ALA A 322 -14.66 32.73 -14.70
C ALA A 322 -13.62 31.60 -14.73
N MET A 323 -13.71 30.71 -15.72
CA MET A 323 -12.73 29.63 -15.89
C MET A 323 -11.33 30.14 -16.23
N ARG A 324 -11.22 31.24 -16.97
CA ARG A 324 -9.92 31.91 -17.19
C ARG A 324 -9.37 32.52 -15.89
N ALA A 325 -10.23 33.09 -15.04
CA ALA A 325 -9.81 33.64 -13.76
C ALA A 325 -9.25 32.56 -12.83
N LEU A 326 -9.90 31.38 -12.77
CA LEU A 326 -9.40 30.20 -12.05
C LEU A 326 -8.06 29.73 -12.61
N ARG A 327 -7.91 29.70 -13.93
CA ARG A 327 -6.65 29.29 -14.58
C ARG A 327 -5.51 30.23 -14.22
N ALA A 328 -5.77 31.53 -14.19
CA ALA A 328 -4.80 32.53 -13.78
C ALA A 328 -4.45 32.45 -12.29
N ALA A 329 -5.40 32.08 -11.42
CA ALA A 329 -5.12 31.86 -10.00
C ALA A 329 -4.11 30.72 -9.79
N LEU A 330 -4.20 29.64 -10.57
CA LEU A 330 -3.29 28.50 -10.47
C LEU A 330 -1.83 28.82 -10.89
N ASP A 331 -1.60 29.90 -11.64
CA ASP A 331 -0.28 30.36 -12.09
C ASP A 331 0.41 31.32 -11.12
N GLU A 332 -0.25 31.71 -10.02
CA GLU A 332 0.30 32.72 -9.11
C GLU A 332 1.65 32.25 -8.50
N PRO A 333 2.74 33.04 -8.64
CA PRO A 333 4.05 32.67 -8.13
C PRO A 333 4.04 32.47 -6.61
N ARG A 334 4.69 31.42 -6.12
CA ARG A 334 4.74 31.10 -4.68
C ARG A 334 6.16 31.26 -4.12
N PRO A 335 6.39 32.22 -3.21
CA PRO A 335 7.64 32.29 -2.48
C PRO A 335 7.79 31.08 -1.55
N GLY A 336 8.95 30.42 -1.54
CA GLY A 336 9.28 29.38 -0.57
C GLY A 336 9.10 27.92 -1.03
N TYR A 337 8.54 27.67 -2.21
CA TYR A 337 8.43 26.31 -2.78
C TYR A 337 9.41 26.12 -3.94
N SER A 338 10.45 25.30 -3.73
CA SER A 338 11.37 24.89 -4.78
C SER A 338 11.63 23.38 -4.69
N PRO A 339 11.21 22.58 -5.69
CA PRO A 339 10.49 22.97 -6.91
C PRO A 339 9.02 23.36 -6.64
N PRO A 340 8.39 24.16 -7.53
CA PRO A 340 6.96 24.47 -7.43
C PRO A 340 6.10 23.21 -7.61
N VAL A 341 5.07 23.07 -6.78
CA VAL A 341 4.09 21.97 -6.87
C VAL A 341 3.28 22.11 -8.15
N ARG A 342 3.30 21.08 -9.00
CA ARG A 342 2.45 21.01 -10.21
C ARG A 342 1.06 20.54 -9.82
N LEU A 343 0.06 21.38 -10.05
CA LEU A 343 -1.34 21.09 -9.74
C LEU A 343 -2.03 20.40 -10.93
N ASN A 344 -2.71 19.28 -10.66
CA ASN A 344 -3.47 18.52 -11.65
C ASN A 344 -4.60 19.36 -12.27
N ALA A 345 -5.20 20.25 -11.47
CA ALA A 345 -6.22 21.21 -11.87
C ALA A 345 -5.84 22.01 -13.14
N VAL A 346 -4.55 22.34 -13.33
CA VAL A 346 -4.06 23.06 -14.51
C VAL A 346 -4.38 22.31 -15.80
N ALA A 347 -3.98 21.03 -15.88
CA ALA A 347 -4.17 20.22 -17.09
C ALA A 347 -5.65 19.95 -17.39
N THR A 348 -6.48 19.84 -16.35
CA THR A 348 -7.94 19.66 -16.51
C THR A 348 -8.60 20.93 -17.04
N LEU A 349 -8.24 22.08 -16.48
CA LEU A 349 -8.80 23.36 -16.91
C LEU A 349 -8.33 23.77 -18.32
N ASP A 350 -7.07 23.51 -18.66
CA ASP A 350 -6.54 23.76 -20.02
C ASP A 350 -7.29 22.96 -21.08
N ARG A 351 -7.57 21.68 -20.82
CA ARG A 351 -8.39 20.84 -21.73
C ARG A 351 -9.79 21.43 -21.91
N TRP A 352 -10.44 21.84 -20.83
CA TRP A 352 -11.76 22.45 -20.89
C TRP A 352 -11.76 23.75 -21.71
N LEU A 353 -10.79 24.63 -21.48
CA LEU A 353 -10.64 25.90 -22.21
C LEU A 353 -10.36 25.68 -23.70
N GLN A 354 -9.58 24.67 -24.07
CA GLN A 354 -9.34 24.31 -25.47
C GLN A 354 -10.61 23.81 -26.16
N GLN A 355 -11.38 22.95 -25.51
CA GLN A 355 -12.65 22.45 -26.04
C GLN A 355 -13.65 23.57 -26.31
N ARG A 356 -13.68 24.60 -25.45
CA ARG A 356 -14.56 25.77 -25.62
C ARG A 356 -14.12 26.70 -26.76
N ARG A 357 -12.83 26.80 -27.05
CA ARG A 357 -12.32 27.54 -28.22
C ARG A 357 -12.66 26.87 -29.55
N ALA A 358 -12.87 25.55 -29.55
CA ALA A 358 -13.16 24.76 -30.74
C ALA A 358 -14.67 24.63 -31.03
N ARG A 359 -15.55 25.13 -30.16
CA ARG A 359 -17.00 25.21 -30.42
C ARG A 359 -17.28 26.50 -31.22
N PRO A 360 -17.91 26.41 -32.40
CA PRO A 360 -18.19 27.56 -33.27
C PRO A 360 -19.18 28.55 -32.65
#